data_AF-A0A397SYF2-F1
#
_entry.id   AF-A0A397SYF2-F1
#
_cell.length_a   1.000
_cell.length_b   1.000
_cell.length_c   1.000
_cell.angle_alpha   90.00
_cell.angle_beta   90.00
_cell.angle_gamma   90.00
#
_symmetry.space_group_name_H-M   'P 1'
#
loop_
_entity.id
_entity.type
_entity.pdbx_description
1 polymer ?
#
loop_
_entity_poly.entity_id
_entity_poly.type
_entity_poly.pdbx_seq_one_letter_code
_entity_poly.pdbx_strand_id
1 'polypeptide(L)'
;MTYNNNNNNNNNNLEDTGKIIDKLGIGFNKLLKENQNLRQLIIKKNDEIKLLHKNYDDLKNSLIEKNNEITNYQVENLDLHIQIARFQQDNIGDSLLINDHSQQKVIENNYKMCDHVNNFVNLKKLEKKLQRKHLKFNCKTCVKNTETLLAITAEITPSLSSNDVTPKSQIYICLTCAKLHCGRYDKGHAFQHFEKKKHALVINLETFNIWCYECDDEIIPSTKYNQVVADAQTYIRKHLKVNEEEDIQGKFI
;
A
#
# COMPACT_ATOMS: atom_id res chain seq x y z
N MET A 1 -62.03 68.76 -29.96
CA MET A 1 -62.22 67.86 -28.79
C MET A 1 -61.56 66.52 -29.11
N THR A 2 -60.30 66.36 -28.68
CA THR A 2 -59.50 65.15 -28.91
C THR A 2 -59.70 64.20 -27.74
N TYR A 3 -60.46 63.13 -27.96
CA TYR A 3 -60.64 62.06 -26.98
C TYR A 3 -59.43 61.13 -26.98
N ASN A 4 -59.05 60.74 -25.76
CA ASN A 4 -57.72 60.34 -25.32
C ASN A 4 -57.36 58.90 -25.71
N ASN A 5 -56.17 58.71 -26.31
CA ASN A 5 -55.63 57.43 -26.77
C ASN A 5 -54.79 56.75 -25.66
N ASN A 6 -55.40 56.42 -24.52
CA ASN A 6 -54.70 55.87 -23.34
C ASN A 6 -55.05 54.40 -23.00
N ASN A 7 -55.93 53.73 -23.75
CA ASN A 7 -56.32 52.34 -23.47
C ASN A 7 -55.43 51.27 -24.13
N ASN A 8 -54.65 51.60 -25.16
CA ASN A 8 -53.82 50.59 -25.85
C ASN A 8 -52.48 50.29 -25.15
N ASN A 9 -51.90 51.23 -24.39
CA ASN A 9 -50.63 50.99 -23.70
C ASN A 9 -50.76 50.15 -22.42
N ASN A 10 -51.90 50.18 -21.74
CA ASN A 10 -52.13 49.38 -20.54
C ASN A 10 -52.43 47.90 -20.86
N ASN A 11 -53.12 47.61 -21.97
CA ASN A 11 -53.41 46.23 -22.37
C ASN A 11 -52.16 45.47 -22.84
N ASN A 12 -51.24 46.14 -23.57
CA ASN A 12 -49.99 45.52 -24.01
C ASN A 12 -49.05 45.17 -22.83
N ASN A 13 -48.98 46.05 -21.81
CA ASN A 13 -48.20 45.78 -20.59
C ASN A 13 -48.77 44.64 -19.74
N LEU A 14 -50.11 44.46 -19.70
CA LEU A 14 -50.72 43.32 -19.01
C LEU A 14 -50.45 41.99 -19.73
N GLU A 15 -50.46 42.00 -21.07
CA GLU A 15 -50.18 40.80 -21.86
C GLU A 15 -48.71 40.35 -21.72
N ASP A 16 -47.78 41.30 -21.70
CA ASP A 16 -46.36 41.01 -21.51
C ASP A 16 -46.01 40.57 -20.09
N THR A 17 -46.69 41.12 -19.07
CA THR A 17 -46.54 40.62 -17.69
C THR A 17 -47.12 39.21 -17.52
N GLY A 18 -48.24 38.89 -18.16
CA GLY A 18 -48.79 37.52 -18.21
C GLY A 18 -47.81 36.50 -18.80
N LYS A 19 -47.18 36.83 -19.95
CA LYS A 19 -46.16 35.97 -20.59
C LYS A 19 -44.94 35.72 -19.70
N ILE A 20 -44.53 36.71 -18.90
CA ILE A 20 -43.42 36.58 -17.95
C ILE A 20 -43.81 35.63 -16.82
N ILE A 21 -45.00 35.80 -16.24
CA ILE A 21 -45.52 34.94 -15.17
C ILE A 21 -45.61 33.48 -15.64
N ASP A 22 -46.09 33.23 -16.86
CA ASP A 22 -46.18 31.88 -17.42
C ASP A 22 -44.79 31.23 -17.58
N LYS A 23 -43.81 31.98 -18.10
CA LYS A 23 -42.42 31.48 -18.22
C LYS A 23 -41.79 31.17 -16.87
N LEU A 24 -42.03 32.03 -15.86
CA LEU A 24 -41.59 31.80 -14.49
C LEU A 24 -42.26 30.56 -13.89
N GLY A 25 -43.57 30.38 -14.13
CA GLY A 25 -44.32 29.20 -13.68
C GLY A 25 -43.78 27.90 -14.29
N ILE A 26 -43.49 27.89 -15.59
CA ILE A 26 -42.86 26.75 -16.28
C ILE A 26 -41.47 26.46 -15.68
N GLY A 27 -40.65 27.50 -15.49
CA GLY A 27 -39.33 27.38 -14.88
C GLY A 27 -39.37 26.81 -13.46
N PHE A 28 -40.29 27.31 -12.64
CA PHE A 28 -40.50 26.83 -11.27
C PHE A 28 -40.92 25.35 -11.25
N ASN A 29 -41.88 24.95 -12.09
CA ASN A 29 -42.32 23.56 -12.17
C ASN A 29 -41.21 22.61 -12.63
N LYS A 30 -40.35 23.06 -13.56
CA LYS A 30 -39.17 22.30 -13.99
C LYS A 30 -38.19 22.09 -12.83
N LEU A 31 -37.87 23.17 -12.10
CA LEU A 31 -36.99 23.10 -10.92
C LEU A 31 -37.56 22.23 -9.82
N LEU A 32 -38.88 22.27 -9.59
CA LEU A 32 -39.55 21.43 -8.61
C LEU A 32 -39.39 19.95 -8.96
N LYS A 33 -39.58 19.59 -10.23
CA LYS A 33 -39.40 18.22 -10.72
C LYS A 33 -37.94 17.75 -10.62
N GLU A 34 -36.98 18.60 -10.97
CA GLU A 34 -35.55 18.31 -10.79
C GLU A 34 -35.19 18.10 -9.31
N ASN A 35 -35.72 18.93 -8.40
CA ASN A 35 -35.49 18.77 -6.97
C ASN A 35 -36.06 17.45 -6.44
N GLN A 36 -37.25 17.04 -6.89
CA GLN A 36 -37.84 15.74 -6.56
C GLN A 36 -36.96 14.58 -7.06
N ASN A 37 -36.47 14.65 -8.30
CA ASN A 37 -35.57 13.63 -8.85
C ASN A 37 -34.27 13.52 -8.06
N LEU A 38 -33.67 14.65 -7.67
CA LEU A 38 -32.46 14.66 -6.85
C LEU A 38 -32.69 14.02 -5.48
N ARG A 39 -33.84 14.27 -4.84
CA ARG A 39 -34.19 13.62 -3.56
C ARG A 39 -34.29 12.10 -3.71
N GLN A 40 -34.91 11.62 -4.77
CA GLN A 40 -35.00 10.17 -5.04
C GLN A 40 -33.62 9.56 -5.29
N LEU A 41 -32.76 10.26 -6.03
CA LEU A 41 -31.39 9.82 -6.28
C LEU A 41 -30.57 9.73 -4.99
N ILE A 42 -30.70 10.73 -4.09
CA ILE A 42 -30.03 10.73 -2.79
C ILE A 42 -30.47 9.54 -1.95
N ILE A 43 -31.78 9.25 -1.90
CA ILE A 43 -32.31 8.08 -1.18
C ILE A 43 -31.68 6.80 -1.72
N LYS A 44 -31.72 6.60 -3.04
CA LYS A 44 -31.13 5.42 -3.68
C LYS A 44 -29.64 5.28 -3.37
N LYS A 45 -28.88 6.37 -3.43
CA LYS A 45 -27.45 6.36 -3.12
C LYS A 45 -27.15 6.08 -1.65
N ASN A 46 -27.98 6.57 -0.74
CA ASN A 46 -27.86 6.25 0.68
C ASN A 46 -28.10 4.77 0.96
N ASP A 47 -29.04 4.13 0.26
CA ASP A 47 -29.28 2.69 0.41
C ASP A 47 -28.14 1.85 -0.21
N GLU A 48 -27.57 2.28 -1.34
CA GLU A 48 -26.35 1.68 -1.90
C GLU A 48 -25.18 1.76 -0.90
N ILE A 49 -24.97 2.92 -0.24
CA ILE A 49 -23.92 3.09 0.78
C ILE A 49 -24.15 2.17 1.98
N LYS A 50 -25.39 2.04 2.47
CA LYS A 50 -25.70 1.12 3.58
C LYS A 50 -25.38 -0.32 3.22
N LEU A 51 -25.72 -0.75 2.01
CA LEU A 51 -25.41 -2.09 1.54
C LEU A 51 -23.90 -2.31 1.44
N LEU A 52 -23.15 -1.33 0.94
CA LEU A 52 -21.69 -1.40 0.87
C LEU A 52 -21.05 -1.50 2.26
N HIS A 53 -21.52 -0.73 3.24
CA HIS A 53 -21.03 -0.84 4.62
C HIS A 53 -21.30 -2.22 5.20
N LYS A 54 -22.51 -2.77 5.00
CA LYS A 54 -22.82 -4.13 5.44
C LYS A 54 -21.88 -5.16 4.82
N ASN A 55 -21.69 -5.10 3.50
CA ASN A 55 -20.79 -6.03 2.80
C ASN A 55 -19.33 -5.91 3.29
N TYR A 56 -18.88 -4.69 3.61
CA TYR A 56 -17.56 -4.46 4.17
C TYR A 56 -17.41 -5.10 5.55
N ASP A 57 -18.40 -4.94 6.43
CA ASP A 57 -18.40 -5.54 7.77
C ASP A 57 -18.43 -7.07 7.70
N ASP A 58 -19.25 -7.64 6.82
CA ASP A 58 -19.32 -9.09 6.59
C ASP A 58 -17.97 -9.64 6.11
N LEU A 59 -17.33 -8.96 5.15
CA LEU A 59 -16.00 -9.36 4.64
C LEU A 59 -14.93 -9.24 5.73
N LYS A 60 -14.97 -8.18 6.53
CA LYS A 60 -14.03 -7.97 7.65
C LYS A 60 -14.16 -9.08 8.68
N ASN A 61 -15.38 -9.49 9.03
CA ASN A 61 -15.61 -10.58 9.97
C ASN A 61 -15.09 -11.92 9.41
N SER A 62 -15.34 -12.21 8.12
CA SER A 62 -14.81 -13.41 7.47
C SER A 62 -13.26 -13.43 7.46
N LEU A 63 -12.61 -12.29 7.26
CA LEU A 63 -11.15 -12.19 7.33
C LEU A 63 -10.62 -12.48 8.74
N ILE A 64 -11.32 -12.01 9.78
CA ILE A 64 -10.98 -12.29 11.18
C ILE A 64 -11.09 -13.80 11.47
N GLU A 65 -12.17 -14.45 11.03
CA GLU A 65 -12.34 -15.90 11.19
C GLU A 65 -11.21 -16.68 10.52
N LYS A 66 -10.83 -16.32 9.29
CA LYS A 66 -9.71 -16.96 8.60
C LYS A 66 -8.37 -16.74 9.29
N ASN A 67 -8.12 -15.56 9.86
CA ASN A 67 -6.90 -15.33 10.64
C ASN A 67 -6.86 -16.20 11.91
N ASN A 68 -8.01 -16.41 12.57
CA ASN A 68 -8.09 -17.30 13.73
C ASN A 68 -7.83 -18.76 13.33
N GLU A 69 -8.39 -19.22 12.20
CA GLU A 69 -8.09 -20.56 11.65
C GLU A 69 -6.58 -20.73 11.40
N ILE A 70 -5.93 -19.77 10.73
CA ILE A 70 -4.49 -19.80 10.47
C ILE A 70 -3.69 -19.88 11.78
N THR A 71 -4.08 -19.09 12.78
CA THR A 71 -3.42 -19.08 14.08
C THR A 71 -3.55 -20.44 14.77
N ASN A 72 -4.72 -21.07 14.71
CA ASN A 72 -4.94 -22.41 15.27
C ASN A 72 -4.03 -23.44 14.58
N TYR A 73 -3.95 -23.43 13.25
CA TYR A 73 -3.05 -24.32 12.52
C TYR A 73 -1.57 -24.08 12.87
N GLN A 74 -1.15 -22.85 13.14
CA GLN A 74 0.20 -22.55 13.59
C GLN A 74 0.49 -23.12 14.99
N VAL A 75 -0.48 -23.03 15.91
CA VAL A 75 -0.38 -23.60 17.26
C VAL A 75 -0.33 -25.12 17.20
N GLU A 76 -1.21 -25.76 16.42
CA GLU A 76 -1.23 -27.22 16.23
C GLU A 76 0.09 -27.72 15.63
N ASN A 77 0.61 -27.01 14.62
CA ASN A 77 1.92 -27.34 14.06
C ASN A 77 3.03 -27.22 15.10
N LEU A 78 3.02 -26.18 15.95
CA LEU A 78 4.03 -26.01 17.00
C LEU A 78 3.95 -27.12 18.05
N ASP A 79 2.74 -27.51 18.45
CA ASP A 79 2.54 -28.62 19.40
C ASP A 79 3.06 -29.94 18.83
N LEU A 80 2.80 -30.20 17.54
CA LEU A 80 3.33 -31.38 16.85
C LEU A 80 4.87 -31.38 16.82
N HIS A 81 5.51 -30.22 16.57
CA HIS A 81 6.97 -30.11 16.62
C HIS A 81 7.51 -30.40 18.03
N ILE A 82 6.84 -29.94 19.08
CA ILE A 82 7.20 -30.22 20.48
C ILE A 82 7.06 -31.71 20.78
N GLN A 83 5.97 -32.35 20.33
CA GLN A 83 5.76 -33.79 20.49
C GLN A 83 6.86 -34.61 19.77
N ILE A 84 7.21 -34.23 18.54
CA ILE A 84 8.30 -34.85 17.78
C ILE A 84 9.65 -34.68 18.50
N ALA A 85 9.94 -33.48 19.04
CA ALA A 85 11.18 -33.23 19.77
C ALA A 85 11.28 -34.05 21.07
N ARG A 86 10.16 -34.23 21.79
CA ARG A 86 10.10 -35.09 22.98
C ARG A 86 10.33 -36.57 22.63
N PHE A 87 9.67 -37.07 21.58
CA PHE A 87 9.88 -38.42 21.09
C PHE A 87 11.33 -38.67 20.63
N GLN A 88 11.99 -37.66 20.07
CA GLN A 88 13.40 -37.73 19.72
C GLN A 88 14.30 -37.75 20.96
N GLN A 89 13.98 -37.03 22.02
CA GLN A 89 14.75 -37.03 23.27
C GLN A 89 14.63 -38.35 24.04
N ASP A 90 13.44 -38.96 24.07
CA ASP A 90 13.19 -40.24 24.76
C ASP A 90 13.89 -41.43 24.07
N ASN A 91 14.29 -41.28 22.81
CA ASN A 91 15.04 -42.29 22.05
C ASN A 91 16.57 -42.04 22.03
N ILE A 92 17.08 -40.97 22.64
CA ILE A 92 18.53 -40.68 22.78
C ILE A 92 18.98 -41.09 24.19
N GLY A 93 18.72 -42.35 24.53
CA GLY A 93 19.30 -43.04 25.70
C GLY A 93 20.40 -44.03 25.32
N ASP A 94 20.48 -44.45 24.05
CA ASP A 94 21.53 -45.35 23.58
C ASP A 94 21.80 -45.11 22.08
N SER A 95 23.09 -45.04 21.74
CA SER A 95 23.66 -44.88 20.39
C SER A 95 23.66 -43.48 19.76
N LEU A 96 24.74 -42.77 20.05
CA LEU A 96 25.46 -41.94 19.07
C LEU A 96 25.59 -42.66 17.72
N LEU A 97 25.44 -41.88 16.63
CA LEU A 97 25.72 -42.18 15.21
C LEU A 97 24.58 -42.77 14.36
N ILE A 98 23.56 -41.98 14.00
CA ILE A 98 22.93 -42.11 12.67
C ILE A 98 22.66 -40.73 12.08
N ASN A 99 23.41 -40.39 11.03
CA ASN A 99 23.12 -39.32 10.08
C ASN A 99 21.76 -39.58 9.41
N ASP A 100 20.71 -38.84 9.74
CA ASP A 100 19.40 -39.01 9.09
C ASP A 100 19.14 -37.90 8.06
N HIS A 101 19.21 -38.28 6.78
CA HIS A 101 19.02 -37.49 5.56
C HIS A 101 17.60 -36.89 5.39
N SER A 102 16.67 -37.28 6.25
CA SER A 102 15.23 -36.99 6.11
C SER A 102 14.85 -35.57 6.56
N GLN A 103 15.45 -35.05 7.64
CA GLN A 103 15.17 -33.69 8.15
C GLN A 103 15.78 -32.59 7.27
N GLN A 104 16.92 -32.86 6.63
CA GLN A 104 17.51 -31.98 5.64
C GLN A 104 16.59 -31.79 4.43
N LYS A 105 15.85 -32.84 4.04
CA LYS A 105 14.99 -32.85 2.85
C LYS A 105 13.74 -31.96 2.98
N VAL A 106 13.15 -31.87 4.18
CA VAL A 106 11.95 -31.03 4.42
C VAL A 106 12.33 -29.54 4.47
N ILE A 107 13.46 -29.20 5.07
CA ILE A 107 14.01 -27.84 5.08
C ILE A 107 14.48 -27.44 3.67
N GLU A 108 15.11 -28.36 2.92
CA GLU A 108 15.51 -28.13 1.52
C GLU A 108 14.32 -27.92 0.58
N ASN A 109 13.18 -28.58 0.82
CA ASN A 109 11.99 -28.47 -0.04
C ASN A 109 11.29 -27.11 0.01
N ASN A 110 11.57 -26.25 1.00
CA ASN A 110 11.01 -24.89 1.07
C ASN A 110 11.91 -23.81 0.46
N TYR A 111 13.17 -24.12 0.10
CA TYR A 111 14.05 -23.16 -0.58
C TYR A 111 13.77 -23.16 -2.08
N LYS A 112 12.74 -22.41 -2.47
CA LYS A 112 12.43 -22.20 -3.88
C LYS A 112 13.58 -21.46 -4.56
N MET A 113 14.17 -22.10 -5.57
CA MET A 113 15.17 -21.49 -6.43
C MET A 113 14.48 -20.44 -7.30
N CYS A 114 15.02 -19.22 -7.29
CA CYS A 114 14.50 -18.14 -8.12
C CYS A 114 15.60 -17.71 -9.10
N ASP A 115 15.36 -17.96 -10.39
CA ASP A 115 16.31 -17.63 -11.47
C ASP A 115 16.62 -16.13 -11.59
N HIS A 116 15.81 -15.29 -10.92
CA HIS A 116 15.98 -13.84 -10.88
C HIS A 116 17.01 -13.37 -9.84
N VAL A 117 17.36 -14.22 -8.85
CA VAL A 117 18.28 -13.88 -7.75
C VAL A 117 19.64 -13.39 -8.24
N ASN A 118 20.24 -14.09 -9.19
CA ASN A 118 21.57 -13.74 -9.68
C ASN A 118 21.54 -12.54 -10.65
N ASN A 119 20.44 -12.35 -11.37
CA ASN A 119 20.33 -11.31 -12.40
C ASN A 119 19.91 -9.94 -11.84
N PHE A 120 19.20 -9.92 -10.72
CA PHE A 120 18.56 -8.70 -10.21
C PHE A 120 19.10 -8.21 -8.87
N VAL A 121 20.21 -8.75 -8.38
CA VAL A 121 20.89 -8.25 -7.17
C VAL A 121 22.22 -7.60 -7.51
N ASN A 122 22.41 -6.35 -7.09
CA ASN A 122 23.64 -5.59 -7.27
C ASN A 122 24.16 -5.10 -5.91
N LEU A 123 24.95 -5.95 -5.25
CA LEU A 123 25.52 -5.67 -3.93
C LEU A 123 26.34 -4.39 -3.89
N LYS A 124 27.19 -4.15 -4.90
CA LYS A 124 28.02 -2.93 -4.99
C LYS A 124 27.19 -1.63 -4.98
N LYS A 125 26.08 -1.59 -5.73
CA LYS A 125 25.17 -0.44 -5.74
C LYS A 125 24.42 -0.30 -4.41
N LEU A 126 24.04 -1.42 -3.81
CA LEU A 126 23.37 -1.46 -2.51
C LEU A 126 24.28 -0.93 -1.41
N GLU A 127 25.50 -1.44 -1.30
CA GLU A 127 26.51 -1.00 -0.33
C GLU A 127 26.79 0.50 -0.46
N LYS A 128 27.08 0.97 -1.69
CA LYS A 128 27.29 2.41 -1.96
C LYS A 128 26.06 3.25 -1.61
N LYS A 129 24.86 2.67 -1.65
CA LYS A 129 23.63 3.37 -1.24
C LYS A 129 23.54 3.52 0.27
N LEU A 130 23.80 2.43 1.00
CA LEU A 130 23.67 2.35 2.45
C LEU A 130 24.76 3.12 3.20
N GLN A 131 25.97 3.25 2.64
CA GLN A 131 27.08 4.01 3.24
C GLN A 131 26.88 5.54 3.27
N ARG A 132 25.75 6.07 2.77
CA ARG A 132 25.50 7.51 2.77
C ARG A 132 25.07 7.97 4.18
N LYS A 133 25.88 8.84 4.81
CA LYS A 133 25.65 9.39 6.17
C LYS A 133 24.24 9.92 6.45
N HIS A 134 23.55 10.50 5.46
CA HIS A 134 22.20 11.06 5.62
C HIS A 134 21.20 10.39 4.67
N LEU A 135 21.18 9.06 4.65
CA LEU A 135 20.24 8.32 3.82
C LEU A 135 18.82 8.42 4.41
N LYS A 136 17.95 9.14 3.70
CA LYS A 136 16.51 9.20 4.01
C LYS A 136 15.78 7.98 3.46
N PHE A 137 15.01 7.29 4.31
CA PHE A 137 14.21 6.11 3.97
C PHE A 137 12.82 6.49 3.44
N ASN A 138 12.79 7.15 2.29
CA ASN A 138 11.56 7.69 1.71
C ASN A 138 11.36 7.11 0.32
N CYS A 139 10.10 6.90 -0.07
CA CYS A 139 9.79 6.53 -1.44
C CYS A 139 10.21 7.64 -2.42
N LYS A 140 11.08 7.31 -3.37
CA LYS A 140 11.60 8.27 -4.35
C LYS A 140 10.50 8.93 -5.19
N THR A 141 9.47 8.18 -5.56
CA THR A 141 8.38 8.70 -6.39
C THR A 141 7.43 9.57 -5.57
N CYS A 142 7.11 9.17 -4.33
CA CYS A 142 6.29 9.99 -3.44
C CYS A 142 6.93 11.38 -3.24
N VAL A 143 8.23 11.43 -2.92
CA VAL A 143 8.97 12.68 -2.71
C VAL A 143 8.92 13.58 -3.97
N LYS A 144 9.14 13.00 -5.15
CA LYS A 144 9.07 13.76 -6.41
C LYS A 144 7.68 14.32 -6.70
N ASN A 145 6.64 13.52 -6.45
CA ASN A 145 5.27 13.95 -6.66
C ASN A 145 4.92 15.09 -5.70
N THR A 146 5.34 15.02 -4.43
CA THR A 146 5.15 16.10 -3.46
C THR A 146 5.91 17.36 -3.83
N GLU A 147 7.16 17.25 -4.26
CA GLU A 147 7.95 18.41 -4.74
C GLU A 147 7.30 19.09 -5.95
N THR A 148 6.78 18.28 -6.88
CA THR A 148 6.09 18.79 -8.08
C THR A 148 4.80 19.50 -7.71
N LEU A 149 4.00 18.92 -6.81
CA LEU A 149 2.78 19.55 -6.31
C LEU A 149 3.09 20.86 -5.58
N LEU A 150 4.09 20.88 -4.69
CA LEU A 150 4.52 22.08 -3.98
C LEU A 150 4.98 23.18 -4.93
N ALA A 151 5.70 22.85 -6.00
CA ALA A 151 6.12 23.80 -7.02
C ALA A 151 4.94 24.40 -7.80
N ILE A 152 3.86 23.63 -8.00
CA ILE A 152 2.63 24.10 -8.67
C ILE A 152 1.76 24.93 -7.70
N THR A 153 1.69 24.54 -6.42
CA THR A 153 0.80 25.18 -5.43
C THR A 153 1.41 26.40 -4.74
N ALA A 154 2.70 26.66 -4.92
CA ALA A 154 3.40 27.82 -4.35
C ALA A 154 2.80 29.19 -4.75
N GLU A 155 1.94 29.23 -5.78
CA GLU A 155 1.23 30.44 -6.19
C GLU A 155 -0.14 30.63 -5.49
N ILE A 156 -0.66 29.65 -4.73
CA ILE A 156 -2.06 29.71 -4.23
C ILE A 156 -2.22 29.64 -2.69
N THR A 157 -1.37 28.98 -1.90
CA THR A 157 -1.40 29.11 -0.41
C THR A 157 -0.19 28.44 0.27
N PRO A 158 0.35 28.94 1.39
CA PRO A 158 1.57 28.40 2.02
C PRO A 158 1.37 27.27 3.05
N SER A 159 0.19 26.64 3.16
CA SER A 159 -0.15 25.81 4.34
C SER A 159 -0.48 24.33 4.08
N LEU A 160 0.06 23.71 3.03
CA LEU A 160 0.03 22.26 2.85
C LEU A 160 1.32 21.64 3.40
N SER A 161 1.29 21.18 4.66
CA SER A 161 2.40 20.44 5.24
C SER A 161 2.51 19.03 4.65
N SER A 162 3.68 18.74 4.12
CA SER A 162 4.09 17.53 3.41
C SER A 162 4.26 16.33 4.34
N ASN A 163 3.15 15.74 4.80
CA ASN A 163 3.19 14.66 5.81
C ASN A 163 2.87 13.25 5.29
N ASP A 164 2.91 13.01 3.98
CA ASP A 164 2.95 11.63 3.44
C ASP A 164 4.37 11.04 3.61
N VAL A 165 4.83 10.94 4.86
CA VAL A 165 5.98 10.12 5.20
C VAL A 165 5.48 8.70 5.28
N THR A 166 5.66 7.94 4.19
CA THR A 166 5.46 6.49 4.23
C THR A 166 6.33 5.92 5.35
N PRO A 167 5.75 5.20 6.33
CA PRO A 167 6.52 4.61 7.42
C PRO A 167 7.63 3.70 6.89
N LYS A 168 8.79 3.64 7.58
CA LYS A 168 9.91 2.76 7.23
C LYS A 168 9.46 1.32 6.98
N SER A 169 8.46 0.84 7.73
CA SER A 169 7.85 -0.50 7.60
C SER A 169 7.16 -0.79 6.28
N GLN A 170 6.84 0.23 5.50
CA GLN A 170 6.25 0.12 4.18
C GLN A 170 7.23 0.55 3.07
N ILE A 171 8.51 0.74 3.38
CA ILE A 171 9.54 1.06 2.39
C ILE A 171 10.29 -0.19 1.96
N TYR A 172 10.41 -0.33 0.65
CA TYR A 172 11.14 -1.38 -0.03
C TYR A 172 12.34 -0.78 -0.77
N ILE A 173 13.48 -1.47 -0.74
CA ILE A 173 14.63 -1.14 -1.57
C ILE A 173 14.78 -2.15 -2.71
N CYS A 174 14.93 -1.65 -3.94
CA CYS A 174 15.19 -2.48 -5.10
C CYS A 174 16.63 -3.02 -5.07
N LEU A 175 16.79 -4.34 -5.13
CA LEU A 175 18.11 -4.98 -5.06
C LEU A 175 18.96 -4.77 -6.31
N THR A 176 18.36 -4.39 -7.44
CA THR A 176 19.09 -4.13 -8.70
C THR A 176 19.70 -2.73 -8.77
N CYS A 177 19.01 -1.72 -8.21
CA CYS A 177 19.38 -0.30 -8.38
C CYS A 177 19.39 0.52 -7.10
N ALA A 178 19.11 -0.09 -5.95
CA ALA A 178 19.12 0.52 -4.63
C ALA A 178 18.23 1.76 -4.50
N LYS A 179 17.14 1.84 -5.29
CA LYS A 179 16.11 2.87 -5.15
C LYS A 179 15.06 2.43 -4.13
N LEU A 180 14.55 3.41 -3.38
CA LEU A 180 13.56 3.23 -2.32
C LEU A 180 12.16 3.53 -2.87
N HIS A 181 11.21 2.66 -2.56
CA HIS A 181 9.84 2.72 -3.04
C HIS A 181 8.87 2.31 -1.93
N CYS A 182 7.66 2.88 -1.92
CA CYS A 182 6.61 2.45 -1.00
C CYS A 182 5.98 1.13 -1.45
N GLY A 183 5.52 0.35 -0.48
CA GLY A 183 4.87 -0.94 -0.66
C GLY A 183 3.48 -0.85 -1.26
N ARG A 184 2.89 -2.03 -1.49
CA ARG A 184 1.55 -2.19 -2.09
C ARG A 184 0.41 -1.61 -1.26
N TYR A 185 0.57 -1.57 0.06
CA TYR A 185 -0.42 -1.03 1.00
C TYR A 185 -0.34 0.49 1.16
N ASP A 186 0.64 1.14 0.53
CA ASP A 186 0.69 2.59 0.36
C ASP A 186 0.37 2.90 -1.12
N LYS A 187 1.21 3.65 -1.85
CA LYS A 187 0.97 3.99 -3.27
C LYS A 187 1.48 2.95 -4.28
N GLY A 188 2.00 1.81 -3.84
CA GLY A 188 2.42 0.72 -4.72
C GLY A 188 3.61 1.01 -5.64
N HIS A 189 4.43 2.02 -5.35
CA HIS A 189 5.53 2.45 -6.24
C HIS A 189 6.63 1.40 -6.43
N ALA A 190 6.76 0.42 -5.53
CA ALA A 190 7.72 -0.66 -5.70
C ALA A 190 7.32 -1.57 -6.87
N PHE A 191 6.03 -1.92 -6.96
CA PHE A 191 5.48 -2.69 -8.07
C PHE A 191 5.52 -1.91 -9.39
N GLN A 192 5.10 -0.63 -9.39
CA GLN A 192 5.19 0.21 -10.59
C GLN A 192 6.64 0.37 -11.10
N HIS A 193 7.62 0.41 -10.19
CA HIS A 193 9.04 0.42 -10.57
C HIS A 193 9.45 -0.89 -11.23
N PHE A 194 8.98 -2.04 -10.72
CA PHE A 194 9.16 -3.32 -11.39
C PHE A 194 8.54 -3.33 -12.80
N GLU A 195 7.28 -2.91 -12.97
CA GLU A 195 6.63 -2.89 -14.29
C GLU A 195 7.43 -2.07 -15.32
N LYS A 196 7.97 -0.92 -14.90
CA LYS A 196 8.69 0.02 -15.78
C LYS A 196 10.15 -0.35 -16.04
N LYS A 197 10.82 -1.02 -15.09
CA LYS A 197 12.27 -1.27 -15.14
C LYS A 197 12.63 -2.74 -15.19
N LYS A 198 11.66 -3.63 -14.98
CA LYS A 198 11.83 -5.07 -14.87
C LYS A 198 12.86 -5.47 -13.82
N HIS A 199 12.99 -4.67 -12.75
CA HIS A 199 13.81 -5.04 -11.59
C HIS A 199 12.96 -5.87 -10.64
N ALA A 200 13.07 -7.19 -10.72
CA ALA A 200 12.15 -8.11 -10.05
C ALA A 200 12.29 -8.16 -8.53
N LEU A 201 13.47 -7.90 -7.98
CA LEU A 201 13.77 -8.13 -6.56
C LEU A 201 13.76 -6.87 -5.71
N VAL A 202 13.03 -6.94 -4.61
CA VAL A 202 12.97 -5.92 -3.56
C VAL A 202 13.07 -6.54 -2.18
N ILE A 203 13.52 -5.76 -1.19
CA ILE A 203 13.52 -6.15 0.22
C ILE A 203 12.85 -5.06 1.06
N ASN A 204 11.98 -5.47 1.98
CA ASN A 204 11.33 -4.58 2.95
C ASN A 204 12.34 -4.14 4.02
N LEU A 205 12.36 -2.86 4.40
CA LEU A 205 13.35 -2.31 5.33
C LEU A 205 13.07 -2.55 6.82
N GLU A 206 11.92 -3.10 7.15
CA GLU A 206 11.51 -3.44 8.52
C GLU A 206 11.49 -4.93 8.75
N THR A 207 10.78 -5.68 7.90
CA THR A 207 10.69 -7.15 8.05
C THR A 207 11.90 -7.87 7.46
N PHE A 208 12.64 -7.21 6.57
CA PHE A 208 13.73 -7.79 5.78
C PHE A 208 13.30 -8.94 4.86
N ASN A 209 12.00 -9.13 4.65
CA ASN A 209 11.46 -10.08 3.70
C ASN A 209 11.79 -9.64 2.27
N ILE A 210 12.09 -10.61 1.42
CA ILE A 210 12.53 -10.38 0.05
C ILE A 210 11.43 -10.86 -0.88
N TRP A 211 11.00 -10.00 -1.80
CA TRP A 211 9.95 -10.34 -2.76
C TRP A 211 10.51 -10.35 -4.17
N CYS A 212 10.13 -11.37 -4.95
CA CYS A 212 10.34 -11.39 -6.39
C CYS A 212 9.01 -11.14 -7.09
N TYR A 213 8.90 -10.01 -7.78
CA TYR A 213 7.67 -9.67 -8.51
C TYR A 213 7.44 -10.53 -9.76
N GLU A 214 8.48 -11.12 -10.33
CA GLU A 214 8.35 -12.02 -11.50
C GLU A 214 7.85 -13.42 -11.07
N CYS A 215 8.30 -13.91 -9.92
CA CYS A 215 7.83 -15.18 -9.36
C CYS A 215 6.50 -15.03 -8.59
N ASP A 216 6.08 -13.79 -8.33
CA ASP A 216 5.01 -13.41 -7.40
C ASP A 216 5.09 -14.15 -6.06
N ASP A 217 6.30 -14.19 -5.50
CA ASP A 217 6.60 -15.03 -4.34
C ASP A 217 7.69 -14.43 -3.44
N GLU A 218 7.71 -14.87 -2.19
CA GLU A 218 8.75 -14.53 -1.22
C GLU A 218 10.01 -15.40 -1.47
N ILE A 219 11.17 -14.75 -1.43
CA ILE A 219 12.47 -15.42 -1.60
C ILE A 219 13.12 -15.60 -0.24
N ILE A 220 13.29 -16.84 0.17
CA ILE A 220 13.96 -17.18 1.42
C ILE A 220 15.49 -17.04 1.24
N PRO A 221 16.16 -16.14 1.98
CA PRO A 221 17.62 -16.04 1.96
C PRO A 221 18.25 -17.32 2.51
N SER A 222 19.31 -17.79 1.85
CA SER A 222 19.99 -19.04 2.20
C SER A 222 21.43 -18.99 1.77
N THR A 223 22.35 -19.48 2.60
CA THR A 223 23.75 -19.60 2.20
C THR A 223 24.00 -20.69 1.16
N LYS A 224 23.08 -21.66 1.05
CA LYS A 224 23.18 -22.78 0.10
C LYS A 224 22.57 -22.46 -1.27
N TYR A 225 21.42 -21.80 -1.27
CA TYR A 225 20.58 -21.65 -2.47
C TYR A 225 20.51 -20.19 -2.96
N ASN A 226 20.51 -19.23 -2.04
CA ASN A 226 20.16 -17.83 -2.32
C ASN A 226 21.18 -16.89 -1.65
N GLN A 227 22.48 -17.18 -1.80
CA GLN A 227 23.54 -16.52 -1.03
C GLN A 227 23.56 -15.00 -1.27
N VAL A 228 23.44 -14.56 -2.52
CA VAL A 228 23.52 -13.13 -2.86
C VAL A 228 22.39 -12.29 -2.23
N VAL A 229 21.20 -12.86 -2.04
CA VAL A 229 20.12 -12.18 -1.31
C VAL A 229 20.31 -12.27 0.21
N ALA A 230 20.91 -13.35 0.73
CA ALA A 230 21.33 -13.43 2.14
C ALA A 230 22.40 -12.37 2.48
N ASP A 231 23.35 -12.15 1.57
CA ASP A 231 24.36 -11.10 1.68
C ASP A 231 23.68 -9.72 1.69
N ALA A 232 22.80 -9.44 0.71
CA ALA A 232 22.07 -8.18 0.63
C ALA A 232 21.27 -7.89 1.91
N GLN A 233 20.58 -8.91 2.44
CA GLN A 233 19.81 -8.83 3.68
C GLN A 233 20.72 -8.51 4.88
N THR A 234 21.87 -9.17 4.97
CA THR A 234 22.87 -8.95 6.02
C THR A 234 23.42 -7.52 5.96
N TYR A 235 23.77 -7.03 4.77
CA TYR A 235 24.26 -5.66 4.57
C TYR A 235 23.23 -4.62 5.04
N ILE A 236 21.96 -4.79 4.68
CA ILE A 236 20.90 -3.85 5.07
C ILE A 236 20.72 -3.88 6.59
N ARG A 237 20.60 -5.07 7.20
CA ARG A 237 20.43 -5.20 8.66
C ARG A 237 21.56 -4.53 9.43
N LYS A 238 22.80 -4.74 9.01
CA LYS A 238 23.96 -4.13 9.65
C LYS A 238 23.88 -2.60 9.63
N HIS A 239 23.54 -2.00 8.50
CA HIS A 239 23.49 -0.54 8.39
C HIS A 239 22.28 0.09 9.09
N LEU A 240 21.13 -0.60 9.13
CA LEU A 240 19.96 -0.07 9.85
C LEU A 240 20.15 -0.08 11.37
N LYS A 241 20.84 -1.09 11.93
CA LYS A 241 21.18 -1.13 13.35
C LYS A 241 22.15 -0.03 13.76
N VAL A 242 23.17 0.25 12.95
CA VAL A 242 24.14 1.33 13.21
C VAL A 242 23.45 2.69 13.30
N ASN A 243 22.50 2.97 12.40
CA ASN A 243 21.79 4.25 12.41
C ASN A 243 20.89 4.40 13.66
N GLU A 244 20.31 3.32 14.18
CA GLU A 244 19.51 3.35 15.41
C GLU A 244 20.37 3.65 16.65
N GLU A 245 21.59 3.12 16.71
CA GLU A 245 22.56 3.41 17.79
C GLU A 245 23.08 4.87 17.73
N GLU A 246 23.37 5.38 16.53
CA GLU A 246 23.77 6.79 16.33
C GLU A 246 22.62 7.77 16.67
N ASP A 247 21.37 7.45 16.32
CA ASP A 247 20.18 8.26 16.68
C ASP A 247 19.91 8.28 18.19
N ILE A 248 20.25 7.20 18.92
CA ILE A 248 20.15 7.14 20.38
C ILE A 248 21.27 7.99 21.02
N GLN A 249 22.49 7.93 20.51
CA GLN A 249 23.62 8.71 21.04
C GLN A 249 23.52 10.21 20.69
N GLY A 250 22.90 10.58 19.57
CA GLY A 250 22.67 11.97 19.17
C GLY A 250 21.53 12.69 19.91
N LYS A 251 20.75 12.00 20.75
CA LYS A 251 19.66 12.59 21.55
C LYS A 251 20.06 13.07 22.95
N PHE A 252 21.32 12.86 23.35
CA PHE A 252 21.83 13.19 24.69
C PHE A 252 22.93 14.27 24.70
N ILE A 253 23.04 15.10 23.65
CA ILE A 253 23.97 16.23 23.60
C ILE A 253 23.20 17.53 23.33
#